data_AF-A0A3E1NP80-F1
#
_entry.id   AF-A0A3E1NP80-F1
#
_cell.length_a   1.000
_cell.length_b   1.000
_cell.length_c   1.000
_cell.angle_alpha   90.00
_cell.angle_beta   90.00
_cell.angle_gamma   90.00
#
_symmetry.space_group_name_H-M   'P 1'
#
loop_
_entity.id
_entity.type
_entity.pdbx_description
1 polymer ?
#
loop_
_entity_poly.entity_id
_entity_poly.type
_entity_poly.pdbx_seq_one_letter_code
_entity_poly.pdbx_strand_id
1 'polypeptide(L)'
;MDFKDAIKQLADRIVKHKELVQTEEATKHSFVMPFLQALGYDVFNPLEVVPEFIADLGIKKGEKVDYAIVKDSQPIILIECKHWSSNLDPHNSQLFRYFHTTKAKFSILTNGFECRFYTDLDEPNKMDEKPFFTFDLRDIKDNQIEELKKFHKTYFDTDNIVSTASELKYVGQLKAILNTEFNGPTQDFTRHFARQVYTAGILTQKVLDQFTQLTKKAFQIYVNDLITERLKSALQKEETEQAAPDAIEAVAAEAENKIVTTQEELDAFNIVKSILRKVVPVGKINYRDAQSYFAILFEDNNRKPVCRMHFNSSKKYIGLFNSDKVETRHELTSLDDIFNHADHLCDTVKNYVLKPVEV
;
A
#
# COMPACT_ATOMS: atom_id res chain seq x y z
N MET A 1 -13.51 -3.06 -18.60
CA MET A 1 -13.44 -3.95 -17.43
C MET A 1 -12.40 -3.37 -16.50
N ASP A 2 -12.72 -3.24 -15.21
CA ASP A 2 -11.74 -2.76 -14.23
C ASP A 2 -10.58 -3.76 -14.09
N PHE A 3 -9.37 -3.28 -13.81
CA PHE A 3 -8.17 -4.13 -13.69
C PHE A 3 -8.35 -5.17 -12.58
N LYS A 4 -8.94 -4.75 -11.45
CA LYS A 4 -9.27 -5.64 -10.32
C LYS A 4 -10.18 -6.78 -10.75
N ASP A 5 -11.22 -6.49 -11.52
CA ASP A 5 -12.17 -7.49 -12.00
C ASP A 5 -11.49 -8.48 -12.96
N ALA A 6 -10.62 -7.98 -13.86
CA ALA A 6 -9.88 -8.84 -14.78
C ALA A 6 -8.97 -9.83 -14.02
N ILE A 7 -8.26 -9.37 -12.99
CA ILE A 7 -7.40 -10.23 -12.16
C ILE A 7 -8.22 -11.25 -11.37
N LYS A 8 -9.36 -10.85 -10.79
CA LYS A 8 -10.25 -11.77 -10.08
C LYS A 8 -10.83 -12.85 -11.01
N GLN A 9 -11.27 -12.46 -12.20
CA GLN A 9 -11.76 -13.41 -13.19
C GLN A 9 -10.69 -14.39 -13.65
N LEU A 10 -9.46 -13.91 -13.79
CA LEU A 10 -8.33 -14.78 -14.08
C LEU A 10 -8.11 -15.80 -12.96
N ALA A 11 -8.09 -15.35 -11.70
CA ALA A 11 -7.97 -16.25 -10.54
C ALA A 11 -9.05 -17.35 -10.55
N ASP A 12 -10.31 -16.97 -10.73
CA ASP A 12 -11.43 -17.91 -10.81
C ASP A 12 -11.25 -18.94 -11.94
N ARG A 13 -10.78 -18.48 -13.11
CA ARG A 13 -10.52 -19.35 -14.27
C ARG A 13 -9.41 -20.34 -13.99
N ILE A 14 -8.31 -19.90 -13.37
CA ILE A 14 -7.18 -20.77 -13.03
C ILE A 14 -7.64 -21.85 -12.05
N VAL A 15 -8.38 -21.49 -10.99
CA VAL A 15 -8.90 -22.45 -10.02
C VAL A 15 -9.80 -23.50 -10.68
N LYS A 16 -10.68 -23.08 -11.60
CA LYS A 16 -11.61 -23.98 -12.31
C LYS A 16 -10.92 -24.91 -13.31
N HIS A 17 -9.79 -24.50 -13.90
CA HIS A 17 -9.19 -25.22 -15.03
C HIS A 17 -7.81 -25.81 -14.75
N LYS A 18 -7.22 -25.62 -13.56
CA LYS A 18 -5.91 -26.17 -13.19
C LYS A 18 -5.74 -27.66 -13.48
N GLU A 19 -6.75 -28.48 -13.19
CA GLU A 19 -6.69 -29.93 -13.41
C GLU A 19 -6.72 -30.32 -14.90
N LEU A 20 -7.05 -29.40 -15.81
CA LEU A 20 -6.97 -29.62 -17.26
C LEU A 20 -5.59 -29.22 -17.82
N VAL A 21 -4.81 -28.45 -17.06
CA VAL A 21 -3.50 -27.93 -17.44
C VAL A 21 -2.44 -28.90 -16.92
N GLN A 22 -1.91 -29.75 -17.80
CA GLN A 22 -1.03 -30.86 -17.40
C GLN A 22 0.46 -30.62 -17.67
N THR A 23 0.81 -29.53 -18.35
CA THR A 23 2.19 -29.22 -18.76
C THR A 23 2.55 -27.77 -18.44
N GLU A 24 3.86 -27.50 -18.36
CA GLU A 24 4.37 -26.15 -18.14
C GLU A 24 3.97 -25.23 -19.31
N GLU A 25 4.06 -25.71 -20.55
CA GLU A 25 3.57 -24.98 -21.73
C GLU A 25 2.08 -24.67 -21.66
N ALA A 26 1.26 -25.62 -21.20
CA ALA A 26 -0.16 -25.37 -20.99
C ALA A 26 -0.39 -24.33 -19.87
N THR A 27 0.47 -24.28 -18.84
CA THR A 27 0.43 -23.27 -17.76
C THR A 27 0.77 -21.89 -18.32
N LYS A 28 1.84 -21.79 -19.12
CA LYS A 28 2.24 -20.58 -19.83
C LYS A 28 1.09 -20.02 -20.66
N HIS A 29 0.47 -20.87 -21.48
CA HIS A 29 -0.60 -20.44 -22.38
C HIS A 29 -1.92 -20.14 -21.66
N SER A 30 -2.32 -20.99 -20.72
CA SER A 30 -3.67 -20.91 -20.11
C SER A 30 -3.75 -19.90 -18.97
N PHE A 31 -2.64 -19.63 -18.27
CA PHE A 31 -2.62 -18.82 -17.05
C PHE A 31 -1.69 -17.61 -17.18
N VAL A 32 -0.43 -17.81 -17.62
CA VAL A 32 0.54 -16.71 -17.66
C VAL A 32 0.25 -15.72 -18.80
N MET A 33 -0.05 -16.17 -20.02
CA MET A 33 -0.41 -15.27 -21.13
C MET A 33 -1.63 -14.38 -20.79
N PRO A 34 -2.75 -14.93 -20.26
CA PRO A 34 -3.86 -14.10 -19.80
C PRO A 34 -3.48 -13.11 -18.69
N PHE A 35 -2.55 -13.47 -17.80
CA PHE A 35 -2.02 -12.54 -16.79
C PHE A 35 -1.27 -11.38 -17.44
N LEU A 36 -0.40 -11.64 -18.42
CA LEU A 36 0.31 -10.59 -19.16
C LEU A 36 -0.65 -9.70 -19.94
N GLN A 37 -1.70 -10.27 -20.54
CA GLN A 37 -2.78 -9.51 -21.18
C GLN A 37 -3.55 -8.65 -20.17
N ALA A 38 -3.82 -9.16 -18.97
CA ALA A 38 -4.47 -8.38 -17.91
C ALA A 38 -3.60 -7.20 -17.44
N LEU A 39 -2.27 -7.33 -17.49
CA LEU A 39 -1.31 -6.24 -17.30
C LEU A 39 -1.24 -5.28 -18.51
N GLY A 40 -2.05 -5.49 -19.55
CA GLY A 40 -2.16 -4.61 -20.71
C GLY A 40 -1.06 -4.80 -21.76
N TYR A 41 -0.26 -5.86 -21.66
CA TYR A 41 0.75 -6.20 -22.66
C TYR A 41 0.15 -7.04 -23.78
N ASP A 42 0.53 -6.73 -25.02
CA ASP A 42 0.07 -7.51 -26.18
C ASP A 42 0.94 -8.76 -26.39
N VAL A 43 0.43 -9.91 -25.92
CA VAL A 43 1.09 -11.22 -26.05
C VAL A 43 1.18 -11.73 -27.50
N PHE A 44 0.48 -11.11 -28.44
CA PHE A 44 0.57 -11.45 -29.87
C PHE A 44 1.53 -10.53 -30.64
N ASN A 45 2.02 -9.47 -30.00
CA ASN A 45 3.01 -8.58 -30.58
C ASN A 45 4.43 -9.06 -30.20
N PRO A 46 5.19 -9.66 -31.15
CA PRO A 46 6.52 -10.19 -30.87
C PRO A 46 7.57 -9.11 -30.62
N LEU A 47 7.23 -7.82 -30.75
CA LEU A 47 8.11 -6.71 -30.38
C LEU A 47 7.87 -6.23 -28.94
N GLU A 48 6.79 -6.69 -28.31
CA GLU A 48 6.37 -6.28 -26.97
C GLU A 48 6.49 -7.42 -25.97
N VAL A 49 5.94 -8.59 -26.29
CA VAL A 49 6.11 -9.81 -25.50
C VAL A 49 6.88 -10.81 -26.35
N VAL A 50 8.16 -10.99 -26.02
CA VAL A 50 9.06 -11.88 -26.75
C VAL A 50 9.09 -13.23 -26.04
N PRO A 51 8.52 -14.31 -26.61
CA PRO A 51 8.67 -15.64 -26.06
C PRO A 51 10.08 -16.18 -26.27
N GLU A 52 10.52 -17.11 -25.43
CA GLU A 52 11.81 -17.80 -25.55
C GLU A 52 13.00 -16.82 -25.71
N PHE A 53 13.01 -15.74 -24.91
CA PHE A 53 13.98 -14.66 -25.05
C PHE A 53 15.40 -15.13 -24.70
N ILE A 54 16.34 -14.76 -25.58
CA ILE A 54 17.78 -15.06 -25.47
C ILE A 54 18.54 -13.73 -25.36
N ALA A 55 19.46 -13.64 -24.40
CA ALA A 55 20.33 -12.49 -24.25
C ALA A 55 21.61 -12.70 -25.07
N ASP A 56 22.02 -11.70 -25.87
CA ASP A 56 23.11 -11.76 -26.85
C ASP A 56 24.54 -11.82 -26.27
N LEU A 57 24.71 -12.43 -25.10
CA LEU A 57 26.00 -12.64 -24.46
C LEU A 57 26.18 -14.14 -24.27
N GLY A 58 27.28 -14.71 -24.79
CA GLY A 58 27.59 -16.14 -24.93
C GLY A 58 27.66 -16.99 -23.65
N ILE A 59 26.72 -16.80 -22.72
CA ILE A 59 26.25 -17.76 -21.74
C ILE A 59 25.82 -19.02 -22.50
N LYS A 60 26.06 -20.19 -21.90
CA LYS A 60 25.76 -21.53 -22.42
C LYS A 60 24.72 -21.54 -23.54
N LYS A 61 25.19 -21.95 -24.74
CA LYS A 61 24.39 -22.12 -25.95
C LYS A 61 23.09 -22.88 -25.62
N GLY A 62 21.94 -22.19 -25.67
CA GLY A 62 20.61 -22.80 -25.55
C GLY A 62 19.81 -22.53 -24.27
N GLU A 63 20.30 -21.74 -23.31
CA GLU A 63 19.43 -21.25 -22.22
C GLU A 63 18.56 -20.11 -22.74
N LYS A 64 17.32 -19.99 -22.24
CA LYS A 64 16.33 -18.99 -22.65
C LYS A 64 15.35 -18.74 -21.50
N VAL A 65 14.88 -17.50 -21.35
CA VAL A 65 13.76 -17.21 -20.43
C VAL A 65 12.45 -17.30 -21.19
N ASP A 66 11.37 -17.66 -20.51
CA ASP A 66 10.10 -17.98 -21.17
C ASP A 66 9.47 -16.79 -21.87
N TYR A 67 9.49 -15.62 -21.23
CA TYR A 67 9.06 -14.37 -21.84
C TYR A 67 9.95 -13.21 -21.44
N ALA A 68 10.06 -12.22 -22.31
CA ALA A 68 10.55 -10.89 -21.97
C ALA A 68 9.53 -9.84 -22.43
N ILE A 69 9.21 -8.90 -21.55
CA ILE A 69 8.50 -7.69 -21.92
C ILE A 69 9.53 -6.68 -22.39
N VAL A 70 9.33 -6.18 -23.61
CA VAL A 70 10.23 -5.26 -24.30
C VAL A 70 9.56 -3.91 -24.47
N LYS A 71 10.30 -2.86 -24.12
CA LYS A 71 9.92 -1.46 -24.32
C LYS A 71 11.10 -0.74 -24.96
N ASP A 72 10.86 0.03 -26.01
CA ASP A 72 11.91 0.75 -26.75
C ASP A 72 13.07 -0.16 -27.19
N SER A 73 12.72 -1.36 -27.68
CA SER A 73 13.64 -2.42 -28.11
C SER A 73 14.59 -2.93 -27.02
N GLN A 74 14.31 -2.67 -25.74
CA GLN A 74 15.06 -3.19 -24.60
C GLN A 74 14.16 -4.02 -23.67
N PRO A 75 14.64 -5.18 -23.17
CA PRO A 75 13.90 -5.94 -22.18
C PRO A 75 13.81 -5.14 -20.88
N ILE A 76 12.59 -4.97 -20.37
CA ILE A 76 12.32 -4.27 -19.10
C ILE A 76 11.92 -5.24 -17.98
N ILE A 77 11.27 -6.34 -18.33
CA ILE A 77 10.84 -7.40 -17.39
C ILE A 77 11.17 -8.75 -18.02
N LEU A 78 11.87 -9.62 -17.28
CA LEU A 78 12.07 -11.02 -17.65
C LEU A 78 11.07 -11.90 -16.89
N ILE A 79 10.53 -12.92 -17.53
CA ILE A 79 9.52 -13.79 -16.92
C ILE A 79 9.95 -15.25 -17.12
N GLU A 80 10.02 -15.98 -16.01
CA GLU A 80 10.22 -17.43 -15.98
C GLU A 80 8.95 -18.07 -15.43
N CYS A 81 8.48 -19.08 -16.13
CA CYS A 81 7.29 -19.82 -15.79
C CYS A 81 7.65 -21.20 -15.25
N LYS A 82 6.76 -21.76 -14.45
CA LYS A 82 6.80 -23.13 -13.95
C LYS A 82 5.42 -23.76 -14.11
N HIS A 83 5.36 -25.08 -14.03
CA HIS A 83 4.09 -25.78 -13.98
C HIS A 83 3.25 -25.30 -12.78
N TRP A 84 1.94 -25.20 -12.91
CA TRP A 84 1.06 -24.62 -11.87
C TRP A 84 1.15 -25.30 -10.50
N SER A 85 1.47 -26.60 -10.48
CA SER A 85 1.63 -27.38 -9.25
C SER A 85 3.05 -27.33 -8.66
N SER A 86 4.01 -26.70 -9.35
CA SER A 86 5.39 -26.58 -8.88
C SER A 86 5.54 -25.45 -7.85
N ASN A 87 6.42 -25.66 -6.88
CA ASN A 87 6.89 -24.59 -5.99
C ASN A 87 7.89 -23.67 -6.72
N LEU A 88 7.95 -22.42 -6.32
CA LEU A 88 8.71 -21.34 -6.98
C LEU A 88 10.05 -21.01 -6.28
N ASP A 89 10.72 -22.00 -5.68
CA ASP A 89 11.96 -21.73 -4.95
C ASP A 89 13.08 -21.27 -5.90
N PRO A 90 13.67 -20.08 -5.66
CA PRO A 90 14.46 -19.37 -6.67
C PRO A 90 15.88 -19.90 -6.83
N HIS A 91 16.35 -20.81 -5.95
CA HIS A 91 17.75 -21.20 -5.78
C HIS A 91 18.49 -21.68 -7.04
N ASN A 92 17.81 -21.96 -8.16
CA ASN A 92 18.42 -22.34 -9.45
C ASN A 92 17.69 -21.73 -10.68
N SER A 93 16.99 -20.60 -10.53
CA SER A 93 16.19 -20.06 -11.64
C SER A 93 17.07 -19.46 -12.75
N GLN A 94 16.69 -19.72 -14.01
CA GLN A 94 17.35 -19.16 -15.20
C GLN A 94 17.41 -17.63 -15.15
N LEU A 95 16.45 -17.00 -14.46
CA LEU A 95 16.36 -15.56 -14.22
C LEU A 95 17.64 -14.97 -13.64
N PHE A 96 18.30 -15.59 -12.64
CA PHE A 96 19.50 -15.00 -12.03
C PHE A 96 20.61 -14.73 -13.05
N ARG A 97 20.80 -15.66 -14.00
CA ARG A 97 21.86 -15.55 -15.02
C ARG A 97 21.51 -14.52 -16.08
N TYR A 98 20.24 -14.45 -16.45
CA TYR A 98 19.73 -13.55 -17.48
C TYR A 98 19.54 -12.11 -16.99
N PHE A 99 19.21 -11.93 -15.72
CA PHE A 99 19.11 -10.61 -15.12
C PHE A 99 20.43 -9.85 -15.25
N HIS A 100 21.56 -10.53 -15.00
CA HIS A 100 22.88 -9.92 -15.06
C HIS A 100 23.33 -9.52 -16.46
N THR A 101 22.81 -10.18 -17.50
CA THR A 101 23.25 -9.99 -18.88
C THR A 101 22.28 -9.18 -19.72
N THR A 102 21.21 -8.66 -19.10
CA THR A 102 20.22 -7.81 -19.76
C THR A 102 20.12 -6.47 -19.07
N LYS A 103 19.40 -5.53 -19.70
CA LYS A 103 19.07 -4.23 -19.09
C LYS A 103 17.74 -4.27 -18.34
N ALA A 104 17.14 -5.45 -18.17
CA ALA A 104 15.89 -5.60 -17.47
C ALA A 104 16.06 -5.16 -16.00
N LYS A 105 15.08 -4.43 -15.48
CA LYS A 105 15.07 -3.97 -14.08
C LYS A 105 14.22 -4.83 -13.17
N PHE A 106 13.35 -5.64 -13.76
CA PHE A 106 12.48 -6.54 -13.03
C PHE A 106 12.54 -7.94 -13.58
N SER A 107 12.25 -8.90 -12.72
CA SER A 107 12.01 -10.28 -13.11
C SER A 107 10.83 -10.86 -12.36
N ILE A 108 10.07 -11.73 -13.03
CA ILE A 108 8.89 -12.39 -12.50
C ILE A 108 9.10 -13.89 -12.60
N LEU A 109 9.03 -14.58 -11.46
CA LEU A 109 8.94 -16.03 -11.41
C LEU A 109 7.49 -16.42 -11.10
N THR A 110 6.86 -17.22 -11.94
CA THR A 110 5.45 -17.57 -11.75
C THR A 110 5.10 -19.00 -12.13
N ASN A 111 4.12 -19.58 -11.44
CA ASN A 111 3.46 -20.82 -11.83
C ASN A 111 2.01 -20.57 -12.29
N GLY A 112 1.64 -19.32 -12.56
CA GLY A 112 0.29 -18.90 -12.86
C GLY A 112 -0.59 -18.66 -11.64
N PHE A 113 -0.37 -19.30 -10.48
CA PHE A 113 -1.08 -18.97 -9.23
C PHE A 113 -0.36 -17.91 -8.41
N GLU A 114 0.95 -18.05 -8.30
CA GLU A 114 1.82 -17.17 -7.55
C GLU A 114 2.76 -16.46 -8.52
N CYS A 115 2.94 -15.16 -8.35
CA CYS A 115 3.88 -14.33 -9.08
C CYS A 115 4.84 -13.69 -8.08
N ARG A 116 6.12 -14.02 -8.16
CA ARG A 116 7.19 -13.44 -7.35
C ARG A 116 7.95 -12.41 -8.18
N PHE A 117 8.00 -11.17 -7.72
CA PHE A 117 8.65 -10.05 -8.40
C PHE A 117 10.00 -9.74 -7.74
N TYR A 118 11.02 -9.62 -8.58
CA TYR A 118 12.42 -9.40 -8.19
C TYR A 118 12.99 -8.19 -8.92
N THR A 119 14.00 -7.58 -8.32
CA THR A 119 14.76 -6.45 -8.86
C THR A 119 16.19 -6.51 -8.30
N ASP A 120 17.00 -5.48 -8.55
CA ASP A 120 18.43 -5.37 -8.21
C ASP A 120 18.70 -4.30 -7.14
N LEU A 121 18.03 -4.38 -5.97
CA LEU A 121 18.17 -3.38 -4.91
C LEU A 121 19.49 -3.53 -4.13
N ASP A 122 20.00 -4.75 -3.99
CA ASP A 122 21.22 -4.99 -3.21
C ASP A 122 22.49 -4.67 -4.02
N GLU A 123 22.55 -5.16 -5.26
CA GLU A 123 23.68 -4.98 -6.17
C GLU A 123 23.17 -4.65 -7.58
N PRO A 124 23.61 -3.56 -8.22
CA PRO A 124 23.15 -3.20 -9.55
C PRO A 124 23.35 -4.32 -10.58
N ASN A 125 22.32 -4.60 -11.37
CA ASN A 125 22.27 -5.68 -12.37
C ASN A 125 22.55 -7.07 -11.78
N LYS A 126 22.20 -7.30 -10.51
CA LYS A 126 22.16 -8.62 -9.90
C LYS A 126 20.83 -8.77 -9.20
N MET A 127 20.05 -9.75 -9.64
CA MET A 127 18.75 -10.02 -9.06
C MET A 127 18.89 -10.37 -7.57
N ASP A 128 18.06 -9.74 -6.73
CA ASP A 128 17.97 -10.04 -5.31
C ASP A 128 17.56 -11.50 -5.08
N GLU A 129 18.04 -12.12 -4.01
CA GLU A 129 17.70 -13.51 -3.68
C GLU A 129 16.23 -13.69 -3.27
N LYS A 130 15.62 -12.63 -2.72
CA LYS A 130 14.25 -12.63 -2.20
C LYS A 130 13.40 -11.69 -3.05
N PRO A 131 12.14 -12.07 -3.37
CA PRO A 131 11.23 -11.16 -4.04
C PRO A 131 10.88 -9.99 -3.12
N PHE A 132 10.72 -8.80 -3.69
CA PHE A 132 10.21 -7.64 -2.95
C PHE A 132 8.68 -7.64 -2.90
N PHE A 133 8.03 -8.33 -3.84
CA PHE A 133 6.58 -8.43 -3.92
C PHE A 133 6.17 -9.83 -4.39
N THR A 134 5.20 -10.41 -3.70
CA THR A 134 4.58 -11.69 -4.08
C THR A 134 3.08 -11.47 -4.19
N PHE A 135 2.52 -11.86 -5.33
CA PHE A 135 1.10 -11.80 -5.61
C PHE A 135 0.56 -13.24 -5.74
N ASP A 136 -0.41 -13.60 -4.90
CA ASP A 136 -1.04 -14.92 -4.93
C ASP A 136 -2.51 -14.76 -5.38
N LEU A 137 -2.83 -15.32 -6.54
CA LEU A 137 -4.17 -15.29 -7.12
C LEU A 137 -5.20 -16.08 -6.28
N ARG A 138 -4.77 -16.92 -5.34
CA ARG A 138 -5.66 -17.68 -4.44
C ARG A 138 -6.09 -16.86 -3.21
N ASP A 139 -5.32 -15.83 -2.86
CA ASP A 139 -5.55 -14.96 -1.70
C ASP A 139 -5.27 -13.50 -2.10
N ILE A 140 -6.15 -12.95 -2.94
CA ILE A 140 -6.01 -11.60 -3.46
C ILE A 140 -6.44 -10.58 -2.41
N LYS A 141 -5.50 -9.71 -2.02
CA LYS A 141 -5.79 -8.54 -1.18
C LYS A 141 -5.85 -7.26 -2.01
N ASP A 142 -6.76 -6.36 -1.64
CA ASP A 142 -6.98 -5.09 -2.35
C ASP A 142 -5.72 -4.24 -2.48
N ASN A 143 -4.92 -4.15 -1.41
CA ASN A 143 -3.65 -3.43 -1.44
C ASN A 143 -2.63 -4.06 -2.41
N GLN A 144 -2.62 -5.39 -2.55
CA GLN A 144 -1.74 -6.08 -3.49
C GLN A 144 -2.15 -5.84 -4.94
N ILE A 145 -3.44 -5.62 -5.23
CA ILE A 145 -3.90 -5.24 -6.57
C ILE A 145 -3.34 -3.87 -6.97
N GLU A 146 -3.31 -2.90 -6.06
CA GLU A 146 -2.73 -1.58 -6.35
C GLU A 146 -1.22 -1.67 -6.60
N GLU A 147 -0.51 -2.51 -5.85
CA GLU A 147 0.92 -2.77 -6.12
C GLU A 147 1.15 -3.47 -7.45
N LEU A 148 0.33 -4.49 -7.78
CA LEU A 148 0.39 -5.19 -9.05
C LEU A 148 0.09 -4.26 -10.23
N LYS A 149 -0.83 -3.31 -10.06
CA LYS A 149 -1.25 -2.34 -11.10
C LYS A 149 -0.09 -1.45 -11.56
N LYS A 150 0.95 -1.25 -10.75
CA LYS A 150 2.18 -0.54 -11.16
C LYS A 150 2.92 -1.28 -12.30
N PHE A 151 2.74 -2.60 -12.42
CA PHE A 151 3.29 -3.40 -13.53
C PHE A 151 2.41 -3.40 -14.77
N HIS A 152 1.23 -2.77 -14.74
CA HIS A 152 0.40 -2.65 -15.92
C HIS A 152 1.03 -1.64 -16.89
N LYS A 153 1.06 -1.96 -18.19
CA LYS A 153 1.70 -1.19 -19.27
C LYS A 153 1.51 0.33 -19.18
N THR A 154 0.28 0.77 -18.93
CA THR A 154 -0.10 2.19 -18.80
C THR A 154 0.55 2.92 -17.62
N TYR A 155 0.77 2.23 -16.50
CA TYR A 155 1.29 2.82 -15.25
C TYR A 155 2.75 2.46 -14.99
N PHE A 156 3.36 1.71 -15.92
CA PHE A 156 4.72 1.20 -15.75
C PHE A 156 5.75 2.33 -15.73
N ASP A 157 6.33 2.53 -14.55
CA ASP A 157 7.38 3.50 -14.26
C ASP A 157 8.47 2.81 -13.44
N THR A 158 9.64 2.64 -14.06
CA THR A 158 10.76 1.92 -13.44
C THR A 158 11.20 2.54 -12.13
N ASP A 159 11.31 3.88 -12.05
CA ASP A 159 11.85 4.57 -10.87
C ASP A 159 10.87 4.49 -9.70
N ASN A 160 9.57 4.66 -9.99
CA ASN A 160 8.52 4.49 -8.99
C ASN A 160 8.45 3.05 -8.44
N ILE A 161 8.51 2.06 -9.34
CA ILE A 161 8.47 0.65 -8.94
C ILE A 161 9.71 0.28 -8.12
N VAL A 162 10.92 0.73 -8.49
CA VAL A 162 12.14 0.50 -7.70
C VAL A 162 12.04 1.15 -6.31
N SER A 163 11.55 2.38 -6.22
CA SER A 163 11.32 3.04 -4.92
C SER A 163 10.34 2.25 -4.05
N THR A 164 9.22 1.83 -4.63
CA THR A 164 8.21 0.98 -3.97
C THR A 164 8.82 -0.36 -3.54
N ALA A 165 9.61 -0.99 -4.40
CA ALA A 165 10.24 -2.28 -4.13
C ALA A 165 11.17 -2.21 -2.91
N SER A 166 11.93 -1.12 -2.79
CA SER A 166 12.77 -0.86 -1.61
C SER A 166 11.95 -0.84 -0.33
N GLU A 167 10.84 -0.08 -0.32
CA GLU A 167 9.95 0.00 0.84
C GLU A 167 9.32 -1.36 1.16
N LEU A 168 8.74 -2.05 0.17
CA LEU A 168 8.11 -3.36 0.35
C LEU A 168 9.08 -4.41 0.88
N LYS A 169 10.32 -4.44 0.36
CA LYS A 169 11.39 -5.32 0.82
C LYS A 169 11.67 -5.11 2.31
N TYR A 170 11.91 -3.87 2.73
CA TYR A 170 12.24 -3.58 4.13
C TYR A 170 11.04 -3.79 5.06
N VAL A 171 9.83 -3.35 4.67
CA VAL A 171 8.61 -3.58 5.46
C VAL A 171 8.35 -5.08 5.63
N GLY A 172 8.54 -5.88 4.58
CA GLY A 172 8.41 -7.34 4.64
C GLY A 172 9.41 -7.97 5.60
N GLN A 173 10.69 -7.57 5.52
CA GLN A 173 11.74 -8.06 6.43
C GLN A 173 11.46 -7.67 7.88
N LEU A 174 11.05 -6.42 8.13
CA LEU A 174 10.67 -5.94 9.45
C LEU A 174 9.46 -6.69 10.01
N LYS A 175 8.44 -6.96 9.20
CA LYS A 175 7.29 -7.78 9.60
C LYS A 175 7.70 -9.20 10.00
N ALA A 176 8.63 -9.81 9.25
CA ALA A 176 9.14 -11.14 9.58
C ALA A 176 9.90 -11.15 10.92
N ILE A 177 10.72 -10.12 11.17
CA ILE A 177 11.40 -9.94 12.46
C ILE A 177 10.38 -9.75 13.59
N LEU A 178 9.41 -8.84 13.43
CA LEU A 178 8.36 -8.60 14.42
C LEU A 178 7.57 -9.87 14.75
N ASN A 179 7.24 -10.68 13.74
CA ASN A 179 6.55 -11.95 13.96
C ASN A 179 7.41 -12.94 14.77
N THR A 180 8.71 -13.04 14.47
CA THR A 180 9.65 -13.82 15.27
C THR A 180 9.70 -13.33 16.72
N GLU A 181 9.85 -12.02 16.92
CA GLU A 181 9.93 -11.39 18.24
C GLU A 181 8.63 -11.55 19.04
N PHE A 182 7.45 -11.51 18.40
CA PHE A 182 6.17 -11.71 19.09
C PHE A 182 5.99 -13.16 19.58
N ASN A 183 6.45 -14.13 18.79
CA ASN A 183 6.31 -15.55 19.11
C ASN A 183 7.41 -16.04 20.07
N GLY A 184 8.60 -15.46 19.98
CA GLY A 184 9.75 -15.77 20.82
C GLY A 184 10.68 -14.56 20.94
N PRO A 185 10.41 -13.64 21.88
CA PRO A 185 11.22 -12.44 22.06
C PRO A 185 12.70 -12.78 22.27
N THR A 186 13.58 -12.15 21.51
CA THR A 186 15.02 -12.25 21.68
C THR A 186 15.46 -11.49 22.94
N GLN A 187 16.67 -11.78 23.43
CA GLN A 187 17.20 -11.08 24.61
C GLN A 187 17.37 -9.58 24.36
N ASP A 188 17.78 -9.18 23.15
CA ASP A 188 18.01 -7.78 22.80
C ASP A 188 16.69 -7.01 22.74
N PHE A 189 15.68 -7.60 22.11
CA PHE A 189 14.33 -7.03 22.08
C PHE A 189 13.73 -6.93 23.49
N THR A 190 13.86 -7.99 24.29
CA THR A 190 13.42 -8.00 25.70
C THR A 190 14.13 -6.92 26.52
N ARG A 191 15.45 -6.77 26.34
CA ARG A 191 16.25 -5.78 27.05
C ARG A 191 15.80 -4.35 26.75
N HIS A 192 15.35 -4.07 25.53
CA HIS A 192 14.82 -2.76 25.16
C HIS A 192 13.62 -2.36 26.03
N PHE A 193 12.65 -3.26 26.21
CA PHE A 193 11.49 -2.99 27.09
C PHE A 193 11.87 -3.03 28.56
N ALA A 194 12.65 -4.03 28.97
CA ALA A 194 13.00 -4.21 30.38
C ALA A 194 13.73 -2.99 30.95
N ARG A 195 14.60 -2.33 30.18
CA ARG A 195 15.28 -1.08 30.59
C ARG A 195 14.32 0.09 30.89
N GLN A 196 13.14 0.11 30.27
CA GLN A 196 12.18 1.19 30.41
C GLN A 196 11.28 1.00 31.64
N VAL A 197 11.06 -0.24 32.07
CA VAL A 197 10.11 -0.57 33.15
C VAL A 197 10.79 -1.10 34.42
N TYR A 198 11.98 -1.70 34.31
CA TYR A 198 12.72 -2.22 35.45
C TYR A 198 13.64 -1.14 36.02
N THR A 199 13.18 -0.47 37.07
CA THR A 199 13.92 0.59 37.78
C THR A 199 14.68 0.10 39.01
N ALA A 200 14.46 -1.17 39.41
CA ALA A 200 14.87 -1.70 40.70
C ALA A 200 16.33 -2.21 40.77
N GLY A 201 17.11 -2.12 39.69
CA GLY A 201 18.52 -2.53 39.71
C GLY A 201 19.08 -2.91 38.34
N ILE A 202 20.17 -3.68 38.37
CA ILE A 202 20.86 -4.14 37.16
C ILE A 202 20.07 -5.25 36.48
N LEU A 203 19.97 -5.18 35.15
CA LEU A 203 19.42 -6.23 34.30
C LEU A 203 20.36 -7.44 34.26
N THR A 204 20.23 -8.31 35.24
CA THR A 204 20.90 -9.62 35.25
C THR A 204 20.24 -10.59 34.28
N GLN A 205 20.93 -11.68 33.91
CA GLN A 205 20.38 -12.70 33.02
C GLN A 205 19.06 -13.27 33.54
N LYS A 206 18.97 -13.55 34.85
CA LYS A 206 17.75 -14.06 35.49
C LYS A 206 16.57 -13.09 35.36
N VAL A 207 16.82 -11.79 35.51
CA VAL A 207 15.81 -10.75 35.32
C VAL A 207 15.42 -10.68 33.84
N LEU A 208 16.39 -10.71 32.92
CA LEU A 208 16.11 -10.75 31.48
C LEU A 208 15.26 -11.97 31.09
N ASP A 209 15.56 -13.17 31.58
CA ASP A 209 14.78 -14.39 31.28
C ASP A 209 13.33 -14.28 31.77
N GLN A 210 13.12 -13.69 32.95
CA GLN A 210 11.79 -13.36 33.46
C GLN A 210 11.08 -12.36 32.55
N PHE A 211 11.78 -11.30 32.15
CA PHE A 211 11.25 -10.28 31.25
C PHE A 211 10.96 -10.83 29.86
N THR A 212 11.66 -11.85 29.38
CA THR A 212 11.36 -12.51 28.10
C THR A 212 9.96 -13.13 28.14
N GLN A 213 9.64 -13.84 29.24
CA GLN A 213 8.32 -14.44 29.43
C GLN A 213 7.23 -13.37 29.61
N LEU A 214 7.52 -12.32 30.38
CA LEU A 214 6.58 -11.20 30.57
C LEU A 214 6.33 -10.44 29.27
N THR A 215 7.36 -10.21 28.46
CA THR A 215 7.26 -9.53 27.16
C THR A 215 6.39 -10.33 26.21
N LYS A 216 6.64 -11.64 26.09
CA LYS A 216 5.79 -12.53 25.28
C LYS A 216 4.34 -12.49 25.74
N LYS A 217 4.09 -12.61 27.06
CA LYS A 217 2.75 -12.56 27.64
C LYS A 217 2.06 -11.22 27.38
N ALA A 218 2.78 -10.11 27.52
CA ALA A 218 2.25 -8.77 27.28
C ALA A 218 1.80 -8.59 25.82
N PHE A 219 2.60 -9.05 24.85
CA PHE A 219 2.20 -9.03 23.45
C PHE A 219 0.97 -9.89 23.16
N GLN A 220 0.91 -11.10 23.72
CA GLN A 220 -0.26 -11.97 23.56
C GLN A 220 -1.54 -11.32 24.10
N ILE A 221 -1.48 -10.72 25.29
CA ILE A 221 -2.61 -9.99 25.88
C ILE A 221 -3.00 -8.82 24.97
N TYR A 222 -2.03 -7.97 24.59
CA TYR A 222 -2.28 -6.80 23.77
C TYR A 222 -2.90 -7.12 22.40
N VAL A 223 -2.40 -8.16 21.73
CA VAL A 223 -2.96 -8.60 20.43
C VAL A 223 -4.39 -9.15 20.61
N ASN A 224 -4.64 -9.92 21.68
CA ASN A 224 -5.99 -10.41 21.98
C ASN A 224 -6.97 -9.26 22.29
N ASP A 225 -6.50 -8.24 23.01
CA ASP A 225 -7.31 -7.05 23.31
C ASP A 225 -7.66 -6.31 22.01
N LEU A 226 -6.69 -6.08 21.11
CA LEU A 226 -6.94 -5.47 19.80
C LEU A 226 -7.93 -6.28 18.93
N ILE A 227 -7.80 -7.61 18.93
CA ILE A 227 -8.72 -8.49 18.21
C ILE A 227 -10.12 -8.39 18.81
N THR A 228 -10.23 -8.41 20.14
CA THR A 228 -11.50 -8.31 20.86
C THR A 228 -12.17 -6.95 20.62
N GLU A 229 -11.41 -5.86 20.63
CA GLU A 229 -11.89 -4.52 20.30
C GLU A 229 -12.41 -4.45 18.86
N ARG A 230 -11.68 -5.01 17.89
CA ARG A 230 -12.15 -5.10 16.50
C ARG A 230 -13.40 -5.95 16.34
N LEU A 231 -13.47 -7.10 16.99
CA LEU A 231 -14.65 -7.98 16.97
C LEU A 231 -15.86 -7.31 17.59
N LYS A 232 -15.70 -6.67 18.76
CA LYS A 232 -16.78 -5.88 19.39
C LYS A 232 -17.24 -4.76 18.48
N SER A 233 -16.31 -4.04 17.84
CA SER A 233 -16.66 -2.99 16.89
C SER A 233 -17.40 -3.51 15.65
N ALA A 234 -17.08 -4.72 15.18
CA ALA A 234 -17.80 -5.35 14.07
C ALA A 234 -19.18 -5.86 14.49
N LEU A 235 -19.29 -6.53 15.64
CA LEU A 235 -20.56 -7.03 16.19
C LEU A 235 -21.53 -5.90 16.54
N GLN A 236 -21.02 -4.78 17.08
CA GLN A 236 -21.86 -3.61 17.33
C GLN A 236 -22.42 -3.02 16.03
N LYS A 237 -21.66 -3.04 14.92
CA LYS A 237 -22.17 -2.64 13.60
C LYS A 237 -23.28 -3.58 13.12
N GLU A 238 -23.11 -4.90 13.30
CA GLU A 238 -24.15 -5.89 12.96
C GLU A 238 -25.42 -5.76 13.84
N GLU A 239 -25.27 -5.48 15.14
CA GLU A 239 -26.41 -5.23 16.05
C GLU A 239 -27.14 -3.92 15.73
N THR A 240 -26.44 -2.91 15.21
CA THR A 240 -27.10 -1.68 14.73
C THR A 240 -27.85 -1.90 13.41
N GLU A 241 -27.45 -2.89 12.60
CA GLU A 241 -28.12 -3.26 11.35
C GLU A 241 -29.31 -4.22 11.54
N GLN A 242 -29.41 -4.94 12.68
CA GLN A 242 -30.52 -5.88 12.95
C GLN A 242 -31.69 -5.31 13.77
N ALA A 243 -31.65 -4.03 14.16
CA ALA A 243 -32.68 -3.40 15.00
C ALA A 243 -33.70 -2.50 14.25
N ALA A 244 -33.92 -2.70 12.95
CA ALA A 244 -34.97 -1.97 12.21
C ALA A 244 -35.65 -2.84 11.14
N PRO A 245 -36.99 -3.05 11.19
CA PRO A 245 -37.76 -3.41 10.02
C PRO A 245 -38.25 -2.15 9.28
N ASP A 246 -38.09 -2.17 7.96
CA ASP A 246 -38.67 -1.32 6.90
C ASP A 246 -38.35 0.19 6.89
N ALA A 247 -37.36 0.60 6.08
CA ALA A 247 -37.59 1.23 4.77
C ALA A 247 -36.33 1.95 4.22
N ILE A 248 -35.86 1.46 3.07
CA ILE A 248 -35.13 2.14 1.97
C ILE A 248 -33.66 2.55 2.23
N GLU A 249 -32.79 1.73 1.64
CA GLU A 249 -31.50 2.01 0.97
C GLU A 249 -30.66 3.23 1.41
N ALA A 250 -29.57 2.95 2.12
CA ALA A 250 -28.27 3.56 1.85
C ALA A 250 -27.15 2.57 2.22
N VAL A 251 -26.25 2.37 1.25
CA VAL A 251 -25.22 1.33 1.21
C VAL A 251 -24.12 1.56 2.27
N ALA A 252 -23.67 0.44 2.82
CA ALA A 252 -22.62 0.26 3.83
C ALA A 252 -21.34 1.08 3.63
N ALA A 253 -20.73 1.48 4.75
CA ALA A 253 -19.33 1.91 4.81
C ALA A 253 -18.53 0.93 5.70
N GLU A 254 -17.97 -0.08 5.04
CA GLU A 254 -16.86 -0.89 5.53
C GLU A 254 -15.60 -0.02 5.66
N ALA A 255 -14.88 -0.23 6.76
CA ALA A 255 -13.63 0.45 7.04
C ALA A 255 -12.48 -0.21 6.25
N GLU A 256 -12.24 0.27 5.03
CA GLU A 256 -10.91 0.28 4.43
C GLU A 256 -10.30 1.67 4.61
N ASN A 257 -9.04 1.74 5.05
CA ASN A 257 -8.21 2.95 4.99
C ASN A 257 -7.90 3.32 3.53
N LYS A 258 -8.91 3.71 2.76
CA LYS A 258 -8.78 4.62 1.63
C LYS A 258 -9.06 6.01 2.20
N ILE A 259 -8.37 7.02 1.67
CA ILE A 259 -8.71 8.42 1.93
C ILE A 259 -10.11 8.63 1.35
N VAL A 260 -11.14 8.39 2.16
CA VAL A 260 -12.55 8.51 1.79
C VAL A 260 -13.02 9.82 2.37
N THR A 261 -13.16 10.82 1.49
CA THR A 261 -13.74 12.10 1.87
C THR A 261 -15.19 11.87 2.28
N THR A 262 -15.46 12.06 3.56
CA THR A 262 -16.76 11.86 4.17
C THR A 262 -17.70 13.03 3.84
N GLN A 263 -19.01 12.78 3.87
CA GLN A 263 -20.01 13.85 3.69
C GLN A 263 -19.84 14.95 4.76
N GLU A 264 -19.46 14.58 5.98
CA GLU A 264 -19.21 15.51 7.06
C GLU A 264 -18.02 16.46 6.78
N GLU A 265 -16.95 15.96 6.16
CA GLU A 265 -15.83 16.80 5.70
C GLU A 265 -16.23 17.73 4.56
N LEU A 266 -17.08 17.27 3.64
CA LEU A 266 -17.65 18.12 2.58
C LEU A 266 -18.57 19.21 3.14
N ASP A 267 -19.37 18.89 4.16
CA ASP A 267 -20.24 19.85 4.82
C ASP A 267 -19.41 20.90 5.57
N ALA A 268 -18.38 20.47 6.31
CA ALA A 268 -17.41 21.38 6.94
C ALA A 268 -16.68 22.26 5.91
N PHE A 269 -16.29 21.69 4.77
CA PHE A 269 -15.73 22.44 3.64
C PHE A 269 -16.70 23.49 3.11
N ASN A 270 -17.96 23.13 2.92
CA ASN A 270 -18.99 24.05 2.43
C ASN A 270 -19.27 25.19 3.42
N ILE A 271 -19.23 24.91 4.73
CA ILE A 271 -19.32 25.93 5.78
C ILE A 271 -18.15 26.90 5.68
N VAL A 272 -16.91 26.39 5.65
CA VAL A 272 -15.70 27.22 5.53
C VAL A 272 -15.71 28.03 4.23
N LYS A 273 -16.09 27.42 3.11
CA LYS A 273 -16.23 28.10 1.81
C LYS A 273 -17.30 29.21 1.86
N SER A 274 -18.39 28.99 2.58
CA SER A 274 -19.46 29.98 2.80
C SER A 274 -19.00 31.16 3.65
N ILE A 275 -18.20 30.91 4.69
CA ILE A 275 -17.56 31.95 5.51
C ILE A 275 -16.62 32.79 4.63
N LEU A 276 -15.73 32.13 3.89
CA LEU A 276 -14.64 32.77 3.14
C LEU A 276 -15.10 33.52 1.89
N ARG A 277 -16.31 33.25 1.38
CA ARG A 277 -16.87 33.97 0.22
C ARG A 277 -16.95 35.49 0.44
N LYS A 278 -16.97 35.93 1.70
CA LYS A 278 -16.98 37.36 2.08
C LYS A 278 -15.67 38.06 1.77
N VAL A 279 -14.58 37.31 1.58
CA VAL A 279 -13.21 37.82 1.44
C VAL A 279 -12.59 37.45 0.09
N VAL A 280 -12.88 36.26 -0.43
CA VAL A 280 -12.32 35.76 -1.70
C VAL A 280 -13.35 35.01 -2.54
N PRO A 281 -13.15 34.91 -3.87
CA PRO A 281 -13.97 34.04 -4.71
C PRO A 281 -13.88 32.58 -4.25
N VAL A 282 -15.03 31.91 -4.17
CA VAL A 282 -15.15 30.52 -3.68
C VAL A 282 -14.33 29.51 -4.48
N GLY A 283 -14.02 29.80 -5.75
CA GLY A 283 -13.17 28.95 -6.60
C GLY A 283 -11.70 28.91 -6.19
N LYS A 284 -11.26 29.80 -5.27
CA LYS A 284 -9.90 29.79 -4.70
C LYS A 284 -9.76 28.94 -3.45
N ILE A 285 -10.86 28.38 -2.94
CA ILE A 285 -10.85 27.52 -1.76
C ILE A 285 -10.99 26.07 -2.22
N ASN A 286 -9.95 25.30 -1.99
CA ASN A 286 -9.84 23.90 -2.38
C ASN A 286 -9.70 23.04 -1.12
N TYR A 287 -9.94 21.74 -1.26
CA TYR A 287 -9.64 20.79 -0.21
C TYR A 287 -8.73 19.68 -0.72
N ARG A 288 -7.97 19.08 0.20
CA ARG A 288 -7.22 17.85 -0.02
C ARG A 288 -7.41 16.96 1.18
N ASP A 289 -7.85 15.75 0.90
CA ASP A 289 -8.06 14.76 1.94
C ASP A 289 -6.76 14.00 2.19
N ALA A 290 -6.45 13.77 3.46
CA ALA A 290 -5.25 13.09 3.92
C ALA A 290 -5.61 12.13 5.06
N GLN A 291 -4.79 11.10 5.25
CA GLN A 291 -5.08 10.01 6.19
C GLN A 291 -5.32 10.46 7.65
N SER A 292 -4.79 11.62 8.06
CA SER A 292 -4.88 12.11 9.44
C SER A 292 -5.76 13.35 9.59
N TYR A 293 -6.17 14.00 8.50
CA TYR A 293 -6.98 15.22 8.49
C TYR A 293 -7.47 15.56 7.09
N PHE A 294 -8.55 16.32 7.03
CA PHE A 294 -9.05 16.93 5.80
C PHE A 294 -8.58 18.39 5.70
N ALA A 295 -7.72 18.69 4.73
CA ALA A 295 -7.11 20.02 4.58
C ALA A 295 -7.97 20.93 3.71
N ILE A 296 -8.18 22.17 4.16
CA ILE A 296 -8.76 23.23 3.35
C ILE A 296 -7.66 24.24 3.02
N LEU A 297 -7.44 24.47 1.74
CA LEU A 297 -6.29 25.20 1.19
C LEU A 297 -6.75 26.40 0.35
N PHE A 298 -5.94 27.44 0.33
CA PHE A 298 -6.10 28.56 -0.60
C PHE A 298 -5.28 28.30 -1.88
N GLU A 299 -5.92 28.40 -3.04
CA GLU A 299 -5.35 28.19 -4.38
C GLU A 299 -4.67 26.81 -4.55
N ASP A 300 -5.24 25.77 -3.92
CA ASP A 300 -4.72 24.40 -3.94
C ASP A 300 -3.22 24.28 -3.59
N ASN A 301 -2.73 25.13 -2.68
CA ASN A 301 -1.32 25.21 -2.34
C ASN A 301 -1.05 24.78 -0.88
N ASN A 302 -0.26 23.72 -0.70
CA ASN A 302 0.12 23.20 0.61
C ASN A 302 0.85 24.22 1.52
N ARG A 303 1.43 25.29 0.95
CA ARG A 303 2.06 26.39 1.71
C ARG A 303 1.07 27.46 2.18
N LYS A 304 -0.19 27.38 1.77
CA LYS A 304 -1.28 28.30 2.11
C LYS A 304 -2.47 27.56 2.75
N PRO A 305 -2.27 26.82 3.86
CA PRO A 305 -3.37 26.13 4.52
C PRO A 305 -4.31 27.14 5.19
N VAL A 306 -5.62 26.95 5.02
CA VAL A 306 -6.64 27.79 5.66
C VAL A 306 -7.01 27.19 7.01
N CYS A 307 -7.35 25.90 7.03
CA CYS A 307 -7.57 25.12 8.25
C CYS A 307 -7.48 23.61 7.93
N ARG A 308 -7.49 22.79 8.99
CA ARG A 308 -7.57 21.32 8.88
C ARG A 308 -8.72 20.81 9.73
N MET A 309 -9.52 19.90 9.19
CA MET A 309 -10.56 19.20 9.95
C MET A 309 -9.99 17.85 10.41
N HIS A 310 -10.02 17.58 11.71
CA HIS A 310 -9.58 16.31 12.30
C HIS A 310 -10.83 15.56 12.78
N PHE A 311 -11.47 14.83 11.87
CA PHE A 311 -12.71 14.07 12.15
C PHE A 311 -12.48 12.57 12.35
N ASN A 312 -11.22 12.14 12.31
CA ASN A 312 -10.81 10.73 12.33
C ASN A 312 -10.89 10.11 13.74
N SER A 313 -11.31 10.87 14.76
CA SER A 313 -11.48 10.42 16.15
C SER A 313 -12.84 10.80 16.73
N SER A 314 -13.21 10.20 17.86
CA SER A 314 -14.48 10.47 18.56
C SER A 314 -14.66 11.95 18.95
N LYS A 315 -13.55 12.63 19.29
CA LYS A 315 -13.49 14.09 19.43
C LYS A 315 -13.08 14.70 18.10
N LYS A 316 -13.80 15.73 17.67
CA LYS A 316 -13.56 16.46 16.41
C LYS A 316 -12.83 17.76 16.69
N TYR A 317 -11.96 18.17 15.77
CA TYR A 317 -11.22 19.42 15.92
C TYR A 317 -11.10 20.19 14.62
N ILE A 318 -11.04 21.52 14.72
CA ILE A 318 -10.52 22.40 13.69
C ILE A 318 -9.09 22.84 14.05
N GLY A 319 -8.16 22.59 13.14
CA GLY A 319 -6.79 23.09 13.19
C GLY A 319 -6.70 24.46 12.51
N LEU A 320 -6.30 25.49 13.26
CA LEU A 320 -6.09 26.85 12.79
C LEU A 320 -4.60 27.21 12.84
N PHE A 321 -4.14 28.03 11.90
CA PHE A 321 -2.72 28.36 11.73
C PHE A 321 -2.43 29.79 12.16
N ASN A 322 -1.45 29.98 13.04
CA ASN A 322 -0.97 31.32 13.40
C ASN A 322 -0.04 31.93 12.31
N SER A 323 0.48 33.14 12.55
CA SER A 323 1.41 33.84 11.64
C SER A 323 2.66 33.04 11.28
N ASP A 324 3.13 32.19 12.21
CA ASP A 324 4.31 31.33 12.03
C ASP A 324 3.97 29.97 11.40
N LYS A 325 2.73 29.81 10.91
CA LYS A 325 2.18 28.57 10.33
C LYS A 325 2.17 27.38 11.30
N VAL A 326 2.15 27.64 12.60
CA VAL A 326 1.97 26.62 13.63
C VAL A 326 0.47 26.35 13.82
N GLU A 327 0.10 25.07 13.80
CA GLU A 327 -1.28 24.62 13.94
C GLU A 327 -1.70 24.54 15.41
N THR A 328 -2.85 25.11 15.76
CA THR A 328 -3.53 24.96 17.06
C THR A 328 -4.89 24.29 16.84
N ARG A 329 -5.21 23.28 17.66
CA ARG A 329 -6.46 22.52 17.55
C ARG A 329 -7.52 23.05 18.53
N HIS A 330 -8.72 23.28 18.02
CA HIS A 330 -9.90 23.66 18.80
C HIS A 330 -10.95 22.56 18.67
N GLU A 331 -11.47 22.07 19.80
CA GLU A 331 -12.48 21.01 19.82
C GLU A 331 -13.80 21.53 19.25
N LEU A 332 -14.44 20.72 18.40
CA LEU A 332 -15.76 20.97 17.83
C LEU A 332 -16.74 19.97 18.41
N THR A 333 -17.83 20.48 18.98
CA THR A 333 -18.97 19.67 19.43
C THR A 333 -20.02 19.49 18.33
N SER A 334 -20.10 20.45 17.40
CA SER A 334 -20.92 20.39 16.20
C SER A 334 -20.25 21.13 15.02
N LEU A 335 -20.72 20.91 13.79
CA LEU A 335 -20.25 21.69 12.63
C LEU A 335 -20.59 23.19 12.73
N ASP A 336 -21.60 23.55 13.51
CA ASP A 336 -21.96 24.96 13.74
C ASP A 336 -20.84 25.72 14.47
N ASP A 337 -20.04 25.01 15.28
CA ASP A 337 -18.92 25.60 16.01
C ASP A 337 -17.83 26.18 15.07
N ILE A 338 -17.81 25.78 13.80
CA ILE A 338 -16.91 26.35 12.78
C ILE A 338 -17.15 27.86 12.62
N PHE A 339 -18.40 28.33 12.79
CA PHE A 339 -18.71 29.77 12.71
C PHE A 339 -18.04 30.60 13.81
N ASN A 340 -17.73 30.00 14.97
CA ASN A 340 -17.01 30.66 16.05
C ASN A 340 -15.56 31.02 15.65
N HIS A 341 -15.04 30.43 14.57
CA HIS A 341 -13.71 30.67 14.05
C HIS A 341 -13.70 31.50 12.75
N ALA A 342 -14.83 32.09 12.37
CA ALA A 342 -15.00 32.77 11.09
C ALA A 342 -13.99 33.92 10.85
N ASP A 343 -13.75 34.75 11.86
CA ASP A 343 -12.81 35.87 11.77
C ASP A 343 -11.38 35.39 11.53
N HIS A 344 -10.95 34.38 12.27
CA HIS A 344 -9.63 33.77 12.10
C HIS A 344 -9.46 33.18 10.70
N LEU A 345 -10.45 32.46 10.18
CA LEU A 345 -10.40 31.89 8.82
C LEU A 345 -10.28 33.00 7.77
N CYS A 346 -11.05 34.09 7.94
CA CYS A 346 -11.00 35.25 7.06
C CYS A 346 -9.62 35.92 7.08
N ASP A 347 -9.04 36.13 8.26
CA ASP A 347 -7.74 36.79 8.41
C ASP A 347 -6.59 35.94 7.85
N THR A 348 -6.62 34.62 8.04
CA THR A 348 -5.68 33.69 7.41
C THR A 348 -5.67 33.86 5.89
N VAL A 349 -6.85 33.93 5.26
CA VAL A 349 -6.95 34.10 3.81
C VAL A 349 -6.55 35.51 3.35
N LYS A 350 -6.89 36.56 4.12
CA LYS A 350 -6.42 37.93 3.82
C LYS A 350 -4.89 38.00 3.79
N ASN A 351 -4.21 37.32 4.71
CA ASN A 351 -2.75 37.24 4.73
C ASN A 351 -2.15 36.55 3.49
N TYR A 352 -2.90 35.68 2.82
CA TYR A 352 -2.47 35.07 1.55
C TYR A 352 -2.72 35.94 0.32
N VAL A 353 -3.70 36.84 0.40
CA VAL A 353 -4.01 37.83 -0.65
C VAL A 353 -3.07 39.02 -0.56
N LEU A 354 -2.75 39.45 0.66
CA LEU A 354 -1.78 40.50 0.97
C LEU A 354 -0.38 39.88 1.01
N LYS A 355 0.29 39.76 -0.15
CA LYS A 355 1.67 39.24 -0.24
C LYS A 355 2.58 39.78 0.88
N PRO A 356 3.33 38.94 1.62
CA PRO A 356 4.62 39.34 2.12
C PRO A 356 5.60 39.34 0.94
N VAL A 357 6.27 40.47 0.74
CA VAL A 357 7.46 40.56 -0.10
C VAL A 357 8.51 39.62 0.48
N GLU A 358 9.04 38.72 -0.35
CA GLU A 358 10.20 37.90 -0.03
C GLU A 358 11.38 38.81 0.36
N VAL A 359 12.05 38.49 1.45
CA VAL A 359 13.46 38.85 1.69
C VAL A 359 14.21 37.59 2.04
#